data_AF-A0A822CAC0-F1
#
_entry.id   AF-A0A822CAC0-F1
#
_cell.length_a   1.000
_cell.length_b   1.000
_cell.length_c   1.000
_cell.angle_alpha   90.00
_cell.angle_beta   90.00
_cell.angle_gamma   90.00
#
_symmetry.space_group_name_H-M   'P 1'
#
loop_
_entity.id
_entity.type
_entity.pdbx_description
1 polymer ?
#
loop_
_entity_poly.entity_id
_entity_poly.type
_entity_poly.pdbx_seq_one_letter_code
_entity_poly.pdbx_strand_id
1 'polypeptide(L)'
;LYCSLAFTWEKCEHTIQINTSKMIPDTKHRDINIRVQLGAHFAGIGYAGVTKIFGAMNMPPPLQDHYEEIDRKCLLPYIKKFQHESMRAAIYEAVDENDGDPTALTVSGDETWQRRGFKSIHAVAAVLSCNITPKVLDVQRLSKKCVICTGALSMKNTDPDLYDEIINNHDCESNYDGSSGDMESQGIQDIFKRSVPMYQVQYTRYIGDGDSSAMWNLTQHPPYPDIKIEKIEDVNHWSKRMSYRLENFTQELKDTMLDPEKKPKRNWWY
;
A
#
# COMPACT_ATOMS: atom_id res chain seq x y z
N LEU A 1 27.05 -15.36 -6.74
CA LEU A 1 26.33 -16.03 -5.64
C LEU A 1 25.92 -17.47 -5.99
N TYR A 2 26.69 -18.19 -6.82
CA TYR A 2 26.39 -19.59 -7.09
C TYR A 2 27.68 -20.39 -7.11
N CYS A 3 27.58 -21.66 -6.80
CA CYS A 3 28.67 -22.61 -6.88
C CYS A 3 28.35 -23.61 -7.99
N SER A 4 29.35 -23.92 -8.80
CA SER A 4 29.33 -25.05 -9.72
C SER A 4 29.97 -26.24 -9.01
N LEU A 5 29.18 -27.25 -8.70
CA LEU A 5 29.64 -28.49 -8.11
C LEU A 5 29.88 -29.50 -9.22
N ALA A 6 31.10 -30.00 -9.34
CA ALA A 6 31.46 -31.05 -10.29
C ALA A 6 31.66 -32.36 -9.53
N PHE A 7 30.95 -33.41 -9.94
CA PHE A 7 31.07 -34.76 -9.39
C PHE A 7 31.63 -35.67 -10.48
N THR A 8 32.88 -36.11 -10.31
CA THR A 8 33.55 -37.00 -11.25
C THR A 8 33.57 -38.42 -10.70
N TRP A 9 33.12 -39.37 -11.50
CA TRP A 9 33.18 -40.78 -11.11
C TRP A 9 34.55 -41.37 -11.45
N GLU A 10 35.26 -41.84 -10.44
CA GLU A 10 36.65 -42.32 -10.57
C GLU A 10 36.83 -43.49 -11.55
N LYS A 11 35.79 -44.30 -11.80
CA LYS A 11 35.90 -45.52 -12.62
C LYS A 11 35.67 -45.33 -14.12
N CYS A 12 34.87 -44.34 -14.55
CA CYS A 12 34.70 -44.07 -15.99
C CYS A 12 34.93 -42.60 -16.37
N GLU A 13 35.45 -41.79 -15.45
CA GLU A 13 35.80 -40.38 -15.64
C GLU A 13 34.59 -39.48 -16.02
N HIS A 14 33.38 -40.01 -15.94
CA HIS A 14 32.18 -39.25 -16.20
C HIS A 14 32.00 -38.16 -15.14
N THR A 15 31.78 -36.92 -15.59
CA THR A 15 31.60 -35.76 -14.72
C THR A 15 30.20 -35.18 -14.87
N ILE A 16 29.50 -35.02 -13.76
CA ILE A 16 28.22 -34.31 -13.67
C ILE A 16 28.47 -32.94 -13.03
N GLN A 17 27.98 -31.88 -13.66
CA GLN A 17 28.02 -30.53 -13.09
C GLN A 17 26.63 -30.07 -12.64
N ILE A 18 26.54 -29.58 -11.40
CA ILE A 18 25.32 -29.04 -10.80
C ILE A 18 25.61 -27.61 -10.34
N ASN A 19 24.79 -26.66 -10.78
CA ASN A 19 24.84 -25.29 -10.28
C ASN A 19 23.86 -25.13 -9.12
N THR A 20 24.30 -24.52 -8.01
CA THR A 20 23.42 -24.24 -6.86
C THR A 20 22.33 -23.21 -7.14
N SER A 21 22.41 -22.51 -8.28
CA SER A 21 21.36 -21.61 -8.77
C SER A 21 21.16 -21.77 -10.28
N LYS A 22 19.91 -22.00 -10.67
CA LYS A 22 19.50 -22.07 -12.08
C LYS A 22 19.48 -20.67 -12.72
N MET A 23 19.62 -20.64 -14.05
CA MET A 23 19.30 -19.45 -14.84
C MET A 23 17.78 -19.30 -14.92
N ILE A 24 17.29 -18.07 -14.83
CA ILE A 24 15.87 -17.81 -15.06
C ILE A 24 15.63 -17.82 -16.58
N PRO A 25 14.60 -18.53 -17.07
CA PRO A 25 14.25 -18.55 -18.50
C PRO A 25 14.19 -17.14 -19.09
N ASP A 26 14.71 -16.98 -20.30
CA ASP A 26 14.67 -15.71 -21.07
C ASP A 26 15.36 -14.51 -20.40
N THR A 27 16.23 -14.74 -19.42
CA THR A 27 17.03 -13.69 -18.79
C THR A 27 18.50 -14.07 -18.63
N LYS A 28 19.35 -13.05 -18.41
CA LYS A 28 20.75 -13.24 -17.99
C LYS A 28 20.91 -13.46 -16.48
N HIS A 29 19.81 -13.53 -15.73
CA HIS A 29 19.83 -13.55 -14.27
C HIS A 29 19.71 -14.97 -13.73
N ARG A 30 20.39 -15.23 -12.61
CA ARG A 30 20.25 -16.47 -11.84
C ARG A 30 19.19 -16.30 -10.76
N ASP A 31 18.47 -17.38 -10.48
CA ASP A 31 17.41 -17.46 -9.46
C ASP A 31 17.85 -16.90 -8.09
N ILE A 32 19.08 -17.19 -7.65
CA ILE A 32 19.61 -16.66 -6.39
C ILE A 32 19.66 -15.13 -6.32
N ASN A 33 19.95 -14.45 -7.44
CA ASN A 33 20.00 -12.98 -7.47
C ASN A 33 18.59 -12.41 -7.22
N ILE A 34 17.60 -13.05 -7.82
CA ILE A 34 16.20 -12.65 -7.72
C ILE A 34 15.64 -12.95 -6.34
N ARG A 35 16.00 -14.11 -5.75
CA ARG A 35 15.61 -14.47 -4.38
C ARG A 35 16.20 -13.53 -3.33
N VAL A 36 17.47 -13.15 -3.45
CA VAL A 36 18.10 -12.20 -2.54
C VAL A 36 17.35 -10.87 -2.58
N GLN A 37 17.05 -10.39 -3.78
CA GLN A 37 16.37 -9.12 -3.98
C GLN A 37 14.91 -9.14 -3.51
N LEU A 38 14.18 -10.22 -3.82
CA LEU A 38 12.83 -10.43 -3.31
C LEU A 38 12.80 -10.49 -1.78
N GLY A 39 13.75 -11.22 -1.18
CA GLY A 39 13.91 -11.27 0.27
C GLY A 39 14.23 -9.90 0.87
N ALA A 40 15.05 -9.09 0.19
CA ALA A 40 15.36 -7.73 0.61
C ALA A 40 14.14 -6.79 0.58
N HIS A 41 13.24 -6.97 -0.38
CA HIS A 41 11.97 -6.23 -0.44
C HIS A 41 11.03 -6.64 0.68
N PHE A 42 10.86 -7.94 0.92
CA PHE A 42 10.03 -8.42 2.04
C PHE A 42 10.57 -8.00 3.40
N ALA A 43 11.89 -7.89 3.55
CA ALA A 43 12.51 -7.38 4.76
C ALA A 43 12.53 -5.84 4.85
N GLY A 44 12.12 -5.12 3.79
CA GLY A 44 12.12 -3.65 3.76
C GLY A 44 13.51 -3.00 3.79
N ILE A 45 14.57 -3.74 3.42
CA ILE A 45 15.96 -3.27 3.53
C ILE A 45 16.54 -2.78 2.19
N GLY A 46 15.99 -3.27 1.07
CA GLY A 46 16.42 -2.93 -0.29
C GLY A 46 17.92 -3.11 -0.56
N TYR A 47 18.42 -2.41 -1.59
CA TYR A 47 19.82 -2.49 -2.04
C TYR A 47 20.83 -2.16 -0.93
N ALA A 48 20.58 -1.10 -0.15
CA ALA A 48 21.46 -0.67 0.94
C ALA A 48 21.57 -1.74 2.03
N GLY A 49 20.46 -2.42 2.34
CA GLY A 49 20.43 -3.57 3.24
C GLY A 49 21.21 -4.76 2.71
N VAL A 50 20.97 -5.14 1.46
CA VAL A 50 21.69 -6.26 0.82
C VAL A 50 23.19 -6.00 0.81
N THR A 51 23.61 -4.77 0.52
CA THR A 51 25.02 -4.36 0.55
C THR A 51 25.64 -4.58 1.93
N LYS A 52 24.95 -4.20 3.01
CA LYS A 52 25.43 -4.42 4.38
C LYS A 52 25.51 -5.91 4.72
N ILE A 53 24.48 -6.68 4.35
CA ILE A 53 24.43 -8.13 4.59
C ILE A 53 25.57 -8.84 3.85
N PHE A 54 25.83 -8.45 2.59
CA PHE A 54 26.91 -9.04 1.80
C PHE A 54 28.28 -8.65 2.36
N GLY A 55 28.45 -7.39 2.78
CA GLY A 55 29.66 -6.95 3.48
C GLY A 55 29.94 -7.76 4.75
N ALA A 56 28.91 -8.03 5.57
CA ALA A 56 29.05 -8.85 6.77
C ALA A 56 29.44 -10.31 6.47
N MET A 57 29.03 -10.85 5.31
CA MET A 57 29.41 -12.17 4.83
C MET A 57 30.74 -12.18 4.05
N ASN A 58 31.45 -11.06 3.98
CA ASN A 58 32.66 -10.89 3.17
C ASN A 58 32.42 -11.20 1.67
N MET A 59 31.27 -10.79 1.14
CA MET A 59 30.90 -10.89 -0.26
C MET A 59 30.89 -9.52 -0.94
N PRO A 60 31.24 -9.42 -2.24
CA PRO A 60 31.13 -8.16 -2.98
C PRO A 60 29.66 -7.72 -3.06
N PRO A 61 29.37 -6.42 -3.00
CA PRO A 61 28.01 -5.92 -3.14
C PRO A 61 27.44 -6.23 -4.54
N PRO A 62 26.11 -6.36 -4.67
CA PRO A 62 25.50 -6.43 -5.99
C PRO A 62 25.78 -5.14 -6.77
N LEU A 63 25.94 -5.24 -8.09
CA LEU A 63 26.02 -4.05 -8.94
C LEU A 63 24.66 -3.35 -8.96
N GLN A 64 24.65 -2.04 -8.71
CA GLN A 64 23.43 -1.25 -8.61
C GLN A 64 22.57 -1.36 -9.89
N ASP A 65 23.17 -1.15 -11.06
CA ASP A 65 22.46 -1.24 -12.34
C ASP A 65 21.80 -2.61 -12.56
N HIS A 66 22.48 -3.69 -12.16
CA HIS A 66 21.92 -5.04 -12.26
C HIS A 66 20.79 -5.27 -11.27
N TYR A 67 20.88 -4.70 -10.07
CA TYR A 67 19.82 -4.75 -9.06
C TYR A 67 18.58 -4.00 -9.58
N GLU A 68 18.74 -2.77 -10.06
CA GLU A 68 17.64 -1.98 -10.62
C GLU A 68 17.04 -2.61 -11.88
N GLU A 69 17.86 -3.23 -12.73
CA GLU A 69 17.39 -3.97 -13.89
C GLU A 69 16.49 -5.15 -13.49
N ILE A 70 16.90 -5.94 -12.48
CA ILE A 70 16.08 -7.05 -11.95
C ILE A 70 14.75 -6.54 -11.40
N ASP A 71 14.76 -5.44 -10.64
CA ASP A 71 13.53 -4.84 -10.11
C ASP A 71 12.57 -4.46 -11.24
N ARG A 72 13.07 -3.69 -12.21
CA ARG A 72 12.24 -3.14 -13.27
C ARG A 72 11.78 -4.19 -14.27
N LYS A 73 12.64 -5.12 -14.67
CA LYS A 73 12.35 -6.06 -15.77
C LYS A 73 11.82 -7.41 -15.30
N CYS A 74 12.09 -7.81 -14.06
CA CYS A 74 11.70 -9.13 -13.57
C CYS A 74 10.69 -9.05 -12.42
N LEU A 75 11.04 -8.39 -11.31
CA LEU A 75 10.23 -8.44 -10.09
C LEU A 75 8.96 -7.59 -10.19
N LEU A 76 9.07 -6.33 -10.60
CA LEU A 76 7.93 -5.41 -10.64
C LEU A 76 6.81 -5.89 -11.58
N PRO A 77 7.08 -6.33 -12.82
CA PRO A 77 6.02 -6.87 -13.70
C PRO A 77 5.35 -8.10 -13.10
N TYR A 78 6.13 -8.99 -12.49
CA TYR A 78 5.61 -10.19 -11.83
C TYR A 78 4.72 -9.82 -10.64
N ILE A 79 5.20 -8.97 -9.73
CA ILE A 79 4.45 -8.51 -8.56
C ILE A 79 3.15 -7.81 -8.97
N LYS A 80 3.19 -6.90 -9.97
CA LYS A 80 1.98 -6.22 -10.47
C LYS A 80 0.94 -7.21 -11.01
N LYS A 81 1.37 -8.24 -11.73
CA LYS A 81 0.47 -9.29 -12.25
C LYS A 81 -0.23 -10.02 -11.10
N PHE A 82 0.53 -10.55 -10.13
CA PHE A 82 -0.03 -11.32 -9.02
C PHE A 82 -0.82 -10.45 -8.04
N GLN A 83 -0.44 -9.18 -7.89
CA GLN A 83 -1.23 -8.19 -7.14
C GLN A 83 -2.64 -8.09 -7.71
N HIS A 84 -2.77 -7.90 -9.02
CA HIS A 84 -4.07 -7.79 -9.69
C HIS A 84 -4.89 -9.08 -9.57
N GLU A 85 -4.27 -10.25 -9.78
CA GLU A 85 -4.94 -11.54 -9.61
C GLU A 85 -5.42 -11.77 -8.16
N SER A 86 -4.57 -11.44 -7.18
CA SER A 86 -4.89 -11.58 -5.76
C SER A 86 -6.01 -10.64 -5.31
N MET A 87 -5.98 -9.37 -5.73
CA MET A 87 -7.00 -8.38 -5.40
C MET A 87 -8.35 -8.75 -6.02
N ARG A 88 -8.35 -9.21 -7.28
CA ARG A 88 -9.57 -9.68 -7.94
C ARG A 88 -10.17 -10.91 -7.24
N ALA A 89 -9.34 -11.85 -6.80
CA ALA A 89 -9.81 -12.99 -6.02
C ALA A 89 -10.40 -12.56 -4.66
N ALA A 90 -9.75 -11.60 -3.99
CA ALA A 90 -10.26 -11.02 -2.74
C ALA A 90 -11.62 -10.34 -2.91
N ILE A 91 -11.84 -9.62 -4.02
CA ILE A 91 -13.15 -9.07 -4.35
C ILE A 91 -14.19 -10.18 -4.49
N TYR A 92 -13.92 -11.23 -5.26
CA TYR A 92 -14.90 -12.30 -5.46
C TYR A 92 -15.27 -13.01 -4.16
N GLU A 93 -14.31 -13.22 -3.27
CA GLU A 93 -14.58 -13.76 -1.94
C GLU A 93 -15.42 -12.80 -1.09
N ALA A 94 -15.11 -11.50 -1.12
CA ALA A 94 -15.90 -10.50 -0.40
C ALA A 94 -17.34 -10.39 -0.93
N VAL A 95 -17.55 -10.63 -2.23
CA VAL A 95 -18.86 -10.71 -2.89
C VAL A 95 -19.63 -11.96 -2.45
N ASP A 96 -18.97 -13.12 -2.44
CA ASP A 96 -19.57 -14.42 -2.07
C ASP A 96 -19.98 -14.47 -0.59
N GLU A 97 -19.17 -13.88 0.29
CA GLU A 97 -19.43 -13.82 1.72
C GLU A 97 -20.42 -12.70 2.13
N ASN A 98 -20.88 -11.88 1.18
CA ASN A 98 -21.81 -10.80 1.48
C ASN A 98 -23.26 -11.32 1.46
N ASP A 99 -23.86 -11.48 2.64
CA ASP A 99 -25.26 -11.93 2.81
C ASP A 99 -26.32 -10.97 2.20
N GLY A 100 -25.91 -9.78 1.74
CA GLY A 100 -26.76 -8.74 1.18
C GLY A 100 -26.75 -8.67 -0.34
N ASP A 101 -26.71 -7.45 -0.89
CA ASP A 101 -26.48 -7.26 -2.33
C ASP A 101 -25.02 -7.60 -2.64
N PRO A 102 -24.74 -8.63 -3.46
CA PRO A 102 -23.38 -9.09 -3.75
C PRO A 102 -22.51 -7.98 -4.36
N THR A 103 -23.12 -6.97 -4.98
CA THR A 103 -22.39 -5.86 -5.60
C THR A 103 -22.15 -4.68 -4.65
N ALA A 104 -22.73 -4.68 -3.45
CA ALA A 104 -22.64 -3.60 -2.48
C ALA A 104 -21.79 -4.00 -1.26
N LEU A 105 -20.50 -3.65 -1.29
CA LEU A 105 -19.54 -4.07 -0.28
C LEU A 105 -19.30 -3.01 0.81
N THR A 106 -18.94 -3.51 1.99
CA THR A 106 -18.42 -2.71 3.10
C THR A 106 -16.91 -2.81 3.11
N VAL A 107 -16.24 -1.67 3.10
CA VAL A 107 -14.79 -1.60 3.02
C VAL A 107 -14.21 -0.75 4.14
N SER A 108 -13.00 -1.12 4.56
CA SER A 108 -12.18 -0.27 5.41
C SER A 108 -11.05 0.32 4.57
N GLY A 109 -10.80 1.61 4.70
CA GLY A 109 -9.71 2.29 3.99
C GLY A 109 -8.74 2.95 4.95
N ASP A 110 -7.47 2.94 4.56
CA ASP A 110 -6.39 3.64 5.26
C ASP A 110 -5.27 3.98 4.26
N GLU A 111 -4.35 4.85 4.65
CA GLU A 111 -3.16 5.15 3.88
C GLU A 111 -1.85 5.05 4.68
N THR A 112 -0.77 4.80 3.95
CA THR A 112 0.58 4.92 4.47
C THR A 112 1.39 5.92 3.68
N TRP A 113 2.19 6.72 4.39
CA TRP A 113 3.14 7.65 3.81
C TRP A 113 4.57 7.11 3.88
N GLN A 114 5.40 7.50 2.92
CA GLN A 114 6.84 7.22 2.98
C GLN A 114 7.52 7.89 4.18
N ARG A 115 7.05 9.09 4.56
CA ARG A 115 7.62 9.88 5.65
C ARG A 115 6.53 10.31 6.62
N ARG A 116 6.86 10.36 7.91
CA ARG A 116 5.96 10.92 8.93
C ARG A 116 5.79 12.44 8.75
N GLY A 117 4.59 12.91 9.06
CA GLY A 117 4.19 14.31 8.92
C GLY A 117 3.73 14.64 7.49
N PHE A 118 2.94 15.70 7.34
CA PHE A 118 2.31 16.15 6.08
C PHE A 118 3.29 16.67 5.00
N LYS A 119 4.50 16.11 4.92
CA LYS A 119 5.58 16.44 3.98
C LYS A 119 5.96 15.25 3.09
N SER A 120 5.17 14.17 3.10
CA SER A 120 5.42 13.03 2.24
C SER A 120 5.13 13.39 0.78
N ILE A 121 5.96 12.89 -0.13
CA ILE A 121 5.76 13.04 -1.58
C ILE A 121 5.21 11.77 -2.22
N HIS A 122 5.13 10.69 -1.43
CA HIS A 122 4.59 9.40 -1.83
C HIS A 122 3.64 8.90 -0.75
N ALA A 123 2.50 8.37 -1.19
CA ALA A 123 1.52 7.72 -0.34
C ALA A 123 0.98 6.48 -1.05
N VAL A 124 0.46 5.53 -0.27
CA VAL A 124 -0.27 4.38 -0.77
C VAL A 124 -1.54 4.27 0.06
N ALA A 125 -2.68 4.50 -0.58
CA ALA A 125 -3.99 4.21 -0.01
C ALA A 125 -4.36 2.76 -0.32
N ALA A 126 -5.05 2.09 0.60
CA ALA A 126 -5.55 0.74 0.44
C ALA A 126 -6.99 0.64 0.93
N VAL A 127 -7.78 -0.23 0.30
CA VAL A 127 -9.08 -0.65 0.82
C VAL A 127 -9.09 -2.15 1.07
N LEU A 128 -9.75 -2.56 2.15
CA LEU A 128 -9.86 -3.94 2.58
C LEU A 128 -11.32 -4.36 2.73
N SER A 129 -11.60 -5.64 2.53
CA SER A 129 -12.87 -6.25 2.88
C SER A 129 -13.08 -6.26 4.39
N CYS A 130 -14.34 -6.21 4.81
CA CYS A 130 -14.73 -6.23 6.23
C CYS A 130 -15.39 -7.56 6.64
N ASN A 131 -14.99 -8.65 5.99
CA ASN A 131 -15.39 -10.01 6.32
C ASN A 131 -14.52 -10.62 7.44
N ILE A 132 -14.74 -11.89 7.79
CA ILE A 132 -14.02 -12.58 8.87
C ILE A 132 -12.50 -12.62 8.61
N THR A 133 -12.11 -12.75 7.35
CA THR A 133 -10.71 -12.70 6.91
C THR A 133 -10.49 -11.50 5.98
N PRO A 134 -10.24 -10.29 6.52
CA PRO A 134 -10.00 -9.09 5.74
C PRO A 134 -8.87 -9.28 4.74
N LYS A 135 -9.13 -8.92 3.48
CA LYS A 135 -8.16 -8.95 2.38
C LYS A 135 -8.12 -7.60 1.70
N VAL A 136 -6.94 -7.27 1.15
CA VAL A 136 -6.78 -6.05 0.36
C VAL A 136 -7.51 -6.21 -0.96
N LEU A 137 -8.47 -5.31 -1.21
CA LEU A 137 -9.31 -5.31 -2.41
C LEU A 137 -8.73 -4.42 -3.51
N ASP A 138 -8.10 -3.30 -3.13
CA ASP A 138 -7.45 -2.40 -4.08
C ASP A 138 -6.43 -1.49 -3.35
N VAL A 139 -5.48 -0.94 -4.11
CA VAL A 139 -4.51 0.05 -3.63
C VAL A 139 -4.27 1.15 -4.64
N GLN A 140 -4.08 2.39 -4.19
CA GLN A 140 -3.71 3.52 -5.03
C GLN A 140 -2.39 4.11 -4.55
N ARG A 141 -1.37 4.05 -5.40
CA ARG A 141 -0.12 4.78 -5.19
C ARG A 141 -0.28 6.21 -5.68
N LEU A 142 -0.02 7.17 -4.81
CA LEU A 142 0.02 8.59 -5.12
C LEU A 142 1.45 9.11 -5.02
N SER A 143 1.83 9.94 -5.98
CA SER A 143 3.17 10.50 -6.06
C SER A 143 3.15 11.92 -6.61
N LYS A 144 3.84 12.80 -5.89
CA LYS A 144 4.09 14.19 -6.27
C LYS A 144 5.36 14.37 -7.11
N LYS A 145 6.06 13.28 -7.37
CA LYS A 145 7.36 13.31 -8.03
C LYS A 145 7.51 12.13 -8.97
N CYS A 146 8.09 12.41 -10.14
CA CYS A 146 8.65 11.40 -11.02
C CYS A 146 10.16 11.61 -11.10
N VAL A 147 10.94 10.53 -10.95
CA VAL A 147 12.40 10.59 -11.03
C VAL A 147 12.85 10.99 -12.44
N ILE A 148 12.18 10.48 -13.48
CA ILE A 148 12.47 10.82 -14.88
C ILE A 148 12.24 12.31 -15.13
N CYS A 149 11.07 12.86 -14.75
CA CYS A 149 10.83 14.30 -14.86
C CYS A 149 11.89 15.11 -14.12
N THR A 150 12.24 14.71 -12.90
CA THR A 150 13.23 15.41 -12.08
C THR A 150 14.61 15.42 -12.75
N GLY A 151 15.02 14.30 -13.34
CA GLY A 151 16.26 14.18 -14.09
C GLY A 151 16.24 15.03 -15.35
N ALA A 152 15.14 15.02 -16.10
CA ALA A 152 14.99 15.78 -17.33
C ALA A 152 15.12 17.30 -17.12
N LEU A 153 14.74 17.83 -15.95
CA LEU A 153 14.86 19.26 -15.63
C LEU A 153 16.29 19.81 -15.79
N SER A 154 17.33 18.98 -15.61
CA SER A 154 18.71 19.44 -15.82
C SER A 154 19.01 19.77 -17.29
N MET A 155 18.28 19.14 -18.21
CA MET A 155 18.45 19.29 -19.65
C MET A 155 17.59 20.40 -20.24
N LYS A 156 16.59 20.90 -19.50
CA LYS A 156 15.60 21.88 -19.98
C LYS A 156 16.20 23.12 -20.67
N ASN A 157 17.36 23.60 -20.20
CA ASN A 157 18.02 24.78 -20.76
C ASN A 157 19.20 24.44 -21.69
N THR A 158 19.74 23.22 -21.61
CA THR A 158 20.93 22.82 -22.38
C THR A 158 20.57 22.06 -23.65
N ASP A 159 19.50 21.27 -23.60
CA ASP A 159 18.97 20.47 -24.71
C ASP A 159 17.43 20.42 -24.60
N PRO A 160 16.73 21.49 -25.04
CA PRO A 160 15.28 21.56 -24.95
C PRO A 160 14.56 20.50 -25.77
N ASP A 161 15.12 20.11 -26.92
CA ASP A 161 14.53 19.10 -27.81
C ASP A 161 14.51 17.73 -27.12
N LEU A 162 15.63 17.33 -26.51
CA LEU A 162 15.70 16.09 -25.72
C LEU A 162 14.82 16.15 -24.46
N TYR A 163 14.72 17.30 -23.81
CA TYR A 163 13.80 17.50 -22.68
C TYR A 163 12.35 17.23 -23.10
N ASP A 164 11.90 17.84 -24.19
CA ASP A 164 10.54 17.68 -24.69
C ASP A 164 10.29 16.23 -25.15
N GLU A 165 11.26 15.59 -25.80
CA GLU A 165 11.17 14.17 -26.17
C GLU A 165 10.96 13.28 -24.94
N ILE A 166 11.77 13.45 -23.89
CA ILE A 166 11.66 12.64 -22.66
C ILE A 166 10.32 12.89 -21.97
N ILE A 167 9.95 14.15 -21.78
CA ILE A 167 8.73 14.50 -21.04
C ILE A 167 7.48 13.98 -21.75
N ASN A 168 7.44 14.04 -23.09
CA ASN A 168 6.28 13.60 -23.85
C ASN A 168 6.17 12.07 -24.01
N ASN A 169 7.28 11.33 -23.93
CA ASN A 169 7.29 9.90 -24.23
C ASN A 169 7.45 8.97 -23.02
N HIS A 170 7.78 9.49 -21.83
CA HIS A 170 7.94 8.66 -20.64
C HIS A 170 6.60 8.37 -19.94
N ASP A 171 6.54 7.23 -19.25
CA ASP A 171 5.44 6.90 -18.34
C ASP A 171 5.62 7.68 -17.02
N CYS A 172 4.90 8.80 -16.88
CA CYS A 172 5.05 9.70 -15.75
C CYS A 172 4.51 9.07 -14.47
N GLU A 173 5.39 8.87 -13.50
CA GLU A 173 4.99 8.34 -12.20
C GLU A 173 4.38 9.40 -11.27
N SER A 174 4.36 10.68 -11.65
CA SER A 174 3.74 11.75 -10.86
C SER A 174 2.26 11.83 -11.23
N ASN A 175 1.38 11.53 -10.27
CA ASN A 175 -0.06 11.45 -10.47
C ASN A 175 -0.86 12.24 -9.43
N TYR A 176 -0.19 13.06 -8.64
CA TYR A 176 -0.82 13.87 -7.59
C TYR A 176 -0.06 15.18 -7.38
N ASP A 177 -0.76 16.31 -7.29
CA ASP A 177 -0.17 17.64 -7.09
C ASP A 177 -0.65 18.36 -5.82
N GLY A 178 -1.70 17.85 -5.18
CA GLY A 178 -2.30 18.40 -3.96
C GLY A 178 -1.45 18.27 -2.67
N SER A 179 -2.07 18.53 -1.52
CA SER A 179 -1.38 18.51 -0.23
C SER A 179 -1.09 17.07 0.23
N SER A 180 -0.01 16.85 0.98
CA SER A 180 0.33 15.49 1.44
C SER A 180 -0.73 14.88 2.37
N GLY A 181 -1.49 15.72 3.08
CA GLY A 181 -2.58 15.27 3.96
C GLY A 181 -3.87 14.93 3.23
N ASP A 182 -4.00 15.34 1.96
CA ASP A 182 -5.15 15.04 1.12
C ASP A 182 -4.89 13.82 0.22
N MET A 183 -3.72 13.18 0.33
CA MET A 183 -3.39 11.98 -0.43
C MET A 183 -4.32 10.82 -0.07
N GLU A 184 -4.67 10.63 1.21
CA GLU A 184 -5.61 9.56 1.63
C GLU A 184 -6.91 9.70 0.87
N SER A 185 -7.45 10.92 0.95
CA SER A 185 -8.74 11.28 0.41
C SER A 185 -8.80 11.09 -1.10
N GLN A 186 -7.75 11.51 -1.82
CA GLN A 186 -7.64 11.27 -3.26
C GLN A 186 -7.50 9.78 -3.58
N GLY A 187 -6.67 9.06 -2.81
CA GLY A 187 -6.35 7.66 -3.07
C GLY A 187 -7.57 6.76 -2.90
N ILE A 188 -8.33 6.97 -1.82
CA ILE A 188 -9.60 6.30 -1.57
C ILE A 188 -10.62 6.68 -2.65
N GLN A 189 -10.72 7.95 -3.04
CA GLN A 189 -11.62 8.37 -4.12
C GLN A 189 -11.32 7.67 -5.47
N ASP A 190 -10.04 7.55 -5.83
CA ASP A 190 -9.60 6.89 -7.07
C ASP A 190 -9.94 5.39 -7.06
N ILE A 191 -9.78 4.73 -5.91
CA ILE A 191 -10.16 3.34 -5.69
C ILE A 191 -11.68 3.17 -5.87
N PHE A 192 -12.48 4.03 -5.24
CA PHE A 192 -13.94 3.95 -5.32
C PHE A 192 -14.42 4.17 -6.77
N LYS A 193 -13.88 5.16 -7.49
CA LYS A 193 -14.27 5.45 -8.88
C LYS A 193 -14.01 4.28 -9.84
N ARG A 194 -12.92 3.53 -9.66
CA ARG A 194 -12.58 2.42 -10.55
C ARG A 194 -13.18 1.07 -10.16
N SER A 195 -13.73 0.94 -8.96
CA SER A 195 -14.33 -0.31 -8.46
C SER A 195 -15.38 -0.90 -9.43
N VAL A 196 -16.28 -0.08 -9.96
CA VAL A 196 -17.32 -0.51 -10.91
C VAL A 196 -16.73 -0.98 -12.25
N PRO A 197 -15.96 -0.17 -13.00
CA PRO A 197 -15.44 -0.62 -14.29
C PRO A 197 -14.44 -1.78 -14.17
N MET A 198 -13.73 -1.90 -13.03
CA MET A 198 -12.70 -2.91 -12.85
C MET A 198 -13.24 -4.23 -12.29
N TYR A 199 -14.20 -4.16 -11.36
CA TYR A 199 -14.64 -5.31 -10.58
C TYR A 199 -16.15 -5.51 -10.52
N GLN A 200 -16.95 -4.58 -11.07
CA GLN A 200 -18.42 -4.61 -11.04
C GLN A 200 -19.00 -4.59 -9.62
N VAL A 201 -18.32 -3.94 -8.68
CA VAL A 201 -18.78 -3.73 -7.31
C VAL A 201 -18.81 -2.25 -6.96
N GLN A 202 -19.60 -1.91 -5.96
CA GLN A 202 -19.74 -0.60 -5.36
C GLN A 202 -19.47 -0.69 -3.87
N TYR A 203 -18.76 0.30 -3.34
CA TYR A 203 -18.46 0.39 -1.91
C TYR A 203 -19.48 1.31 -1.24
N THR A 204 -20.49 0.73 -0.60
CA THR A 204 -21.64 1.46 -0.07
C THR A 204 -21.47 1.88 1.38
N ARG A 205 -20.59 1.20 2.13
CA ARG A 205 -20.27 1.50 3.52
C ARG A 205 -18.75 1.60 3.69
N TYR A 206 -18.31 2.68 4.34
CA TYR A 206 -16.89 2.99 4.55
C TYR A 206 -16.55 3.04 6.04
N ILE A 207 -15.61 2.19 6.45
CA ILE A 207 -15.00 2.21 7.78
C ILE A 207 -13.65 2.92 7.69
N GLY A 208 -13.53 4.04 8.39
CA GLY A 208 -12.29 4.79 8.46
C GLY A 208 -12.28 5.73 9.66
N ASP A 209 -11.24 6.56 9.73
CA ASP A 209 -11.01 7.43 10.87
C ASP A 209 -12.16 8.41 11.12
N GLY A 210 -12.36 8.75 12.41
CA GLY A 210 -13.46 9.61 12.85
C GLY A 210 -13.46 11.00 12.22
N ASP A 211 -12.27 11.53 11.89
CA ASP A 211 -12.05 12.79 11.17
C ASP A 211 -11.46 12.56 9.77
N SER A 212 -12.04 11.61 9.03
CA SER A 212 -11.59 11.26 7.67
C SER A 212 -11.97 12.33 6.66
N SER A 213 -10.98 13.06 6.13
CA SER A 213 -11.15 13.89 4.92
C SER A 213 -11.61 13.05 3.71
N ALA A 214 -11.29 11.74 3.70
CA ALA A 214 -11.76 10.77 2.72
C ALA A 214 -13.29 10.68 2.65
N MET A 215 -13.99 10.53 3.79
CA MET A 215 -15.46 10.47 3.79
C MET A 215 -16.09 11.78 3.30
N TRP A 216 -15.51 12.92 3.68
CA TRP A 216 -15.97 14.22 3.20
C TRP A 216 -15.85 14.30 1.68
N ASN A 217 -14.72 13.90 1.11
CA ASN A 217 -14.46 13.89 -0.32
C ASN A 217 -15.41 12.94 -1.07
N LEU A 218 -15.60 11.72 -0.58
CA LEU A 218 -16.57 10.75 -1.10
C LEU A 218 -18.00 11.29 -1.10
N THR A 219 -18.34 12.18 -0.17
CA THR A 219 -19.66 12.82 -0.10
C THR A 219 -19.79 13.99 -1.07
N GLN A 220 -18.76 14.84 -1.19
CA GLN A 220 -18.76 15.99 -2.10
C GLN A 220 -18.59 15.59 -3.57
N HIS A 221 -17.88 14.50 -3.81
CA HIS A 221 -17.62 13.94 -5.12
C HIS A 221 -18.05 12.47 -5.16
N PRO A 222 -19.36 12.19 -5.17
CA PRO A 222 -19.88 10.83 -5.15
C PRO A 222 -19.26 10.00 -6.29
N PRO A 223 -18.62 8.86 -5.98
CA PRO A 223 -18.07 7.97 -7.00
C PRO A 223 -19.19 7.25 -7.78
N TYR A 224 -20.41 7.23 -7.24
CA TYR A 224 -21.57 6.53 -7.79
C TYR A 224 -22.76 7.51 -7.88
N PRO A 225 -23.57 7.51 -8.97
CA PRO A 225 -24.64 8.49 -9.16
C PRO A 225 -25.76 8.45 -8.12
N ASP A 226 -26.20 7.25 -7.72
CA ASP A 226 -27.43 7.06 -6.93
C ASP A 226 -27.16 6.48 -5.52
N ILE A 227 -25.90 6.45 -5.09
CA ILE A 227 -25.51 5.82 -3.83
C ILE A 227 -24.87 6.85 -2.92
N LYS A 228 -25.49 7.02 -1.75
CA LYS A 228 -24.87 7.71 -0.63
C LYS A 228 -24.06 6.71 0.18
N ILE A 229 -22.76 6.94 0.26
CA ILE A 229 -21.86 6.12 1.08
C ILE A 229 -22.19 6.37 2.55
N GLU A 230 -22.38 5.30 3.32
CA GLU A 230 -22.59 5.35 4.76
C GLU A 230 -21.24 5.27 5.48
N LYS A 231 -21.00 6.21 6.41
CA LYS A 231 -19.82 6.17 7.28
C LYS A 231 -20.11 5.23 8.44
N ILE A 232 -19.22 4.28 8.67
CA ILE A 232 -19.18 3.47 9.87
C ILE A 232 -17.96 3.92 10.67
N GLU A 233 -18.15 4.19 11.96
CA GLU A 233 -17.04 4.52 12.85
C GLU A 233 -16.23 3.25 13.17
N ASP A 234 -14.91 3.33 13.14
CA ASP A 234 -14.07 2.23 13.62
C ASP A 234 -14.18 2.07 15.15
N VAL A 235 -13.78 0.90 15.65
CA VAL A 235 -13.87 0.59 17.09
C VAL A 235 -12.94 1.48 17.92
N ASN A 236 -11.79 1.87 17.36
CA ASN A 236 -10.80 2.69 18.07
C ASN A 236 -11.31 4.12 18.29
N HIS A 237 -11.85 4.77 17.26
CA HIS A 237 -12.44 6.11 17.37
C HIS A 237 -13.74 6.08 18.15
N TRP A 238 -14.55 5.04 17.99
CA TRP A 238 -15.72 4.85 18.85
C TRP A 238 -15.32 4.82 20.32
N SER A 239 -14.29 4.03 20.68
CA SER A 239 -13.78 3.94 22.05
C SER A 239 -13.22 5.28 22.53
N LYS A 240 -12.39 5.97 21.73
CA LYS A 240 -11.82 7.28 22.09
C LYS A 240 -12.92 8.31 22.34
N ARG A 241 -13.93 8.35 21.47
CA ARG A 241 -15.07 9.27 21.58
C ARG A 241 -15.90 8.99 22.82
N MET A 242 -16.12 7.71 23.17
CA MET A 242 -16.81 7.32 24.39
C MET A 242 -16.03 7.75 25.64
N SER A 243 -14.72 7.46 25.69
CA SER A 243 -13.85 7.88 26.78
C SER A 243 -13.87 9.40 26.97
N TYR A 244 -13.73 10.16 25.89
CA TYR A 244 -13.78 11.62 25.93
C TYR A 244 -15.11 12.16 26.48
N ARG A 245 -16.25 11.57 26.08
CA ARG A 245 -17.58 11.95 26.61
C ARG A 245 -17.70 11.66 28.11
N LEU A 246 -17.17 10.53 28.58
CA LEU A 246 -17.16 10.17 30.00
C LEU A 246 -16.26 11.11 30.81
N GLU A 247 -15.10 11.48 30.28
CA GLU A 247 -14.19 12.44 30.91
C GLU A 247 -14.84 13.82 31.05
N ASN A 248 -15.46 14.34 29.98
CA ASN A 248 -16.18 15.61 30.00
C ASN A 248 -17.33 15.58 31.01
N PHE A 249 -18.14 14.51 31.02
CA PHE A 249 -19.22 14.37 31.99
C PHE A 249 -18.70 14.33 33.44
N THR A 250 -17.58 13.66 33.68
CA THR A 250 -16.93 13.63 35.00
C THR A 250 -16.46 15.03 35.41
N GLN A 251 -15.95 15.82 34.46
CA GLN A 251 -15.51 17.19 34.71
C GLN A 251 -16.70 18.10 35.04
N GLU A 252 -17.79 18.03 34.26
CA GLU A 252 -19.04 18.74 34.54
C GLU A 252 -19.57 18.42 35.95
N LEU A 253 -19.54 17.14 36.34
CA LEU A 253 -19.96 16.72 37.69
C LEU A 253 -19.07 17.27 38.82
N LYS A 254 -17.79 17.51 38.58
CA LYS A 254 -16.89 18.16 39.55
C LYS A 254 -17.17 19.66 39.67
N ASP A 255 -17.51 20.29 38.55
CA ASP A 255 -17.77 21.73 38.46
C ASP A 255 -19.19 22.09 38.96
N THR A 256 -20.08 21.11 39.02
CA THR A 256 -21.37 21.23 39.69
C THR A 256 -21.18 21.03 41.19
N MET A 257 -21.09 22.12 41.97
CA MET A 257 -21.15 22.02 43.44
C MET A 257 -22.38 21.20 43.84
N LEU A 258 -22.17 20.07 44.52
CA LEU A 258 -23.26 19.33 45.15
C LEU A 258 -23.95 20.28 46.13
N ASP A 259 -25.20 20.62 45.84
CA ASP A 259 -26.09 21.30 46.78
C ASP A 259 -26.13 20.46 48.08
N PRO A 260 -25.58 20.95 49.20
CA PRO A 260 -25.46 20.16 50.43
C PRO A 260 -26.82 19.75 51.01
N GLU A 261 -27.92 20.35 50.56
CA GLU A 261 -29.28 19.98 50.96
C GLU A 261 -29.93 18.91 50.05
N LYS A 262 -29.40 18.69 48.85
CA LYS A 262 -29.88 17.63 47.93
C LYS A 262 -29.00 16.40 48.04
N LYS A 263 -29.41 15.47 48.91
CA LYS A 263 -28.86 14.11 48.91
C LYS A 263 -28.96 13.52 47.49
N PRO A 264 -27.85 13.11 46.86
CA PRO A 264 -27.92 12.42 45.58
C PRO A 264 -28.75 11.14 45.78
N LYS A 265 -29.86 11.01 45.04
CA LYS A 265 -30.60 9.75 44.98
C LYS A 265 -29.65 8.72 44.39
N ARG A 266 -29.16 7.83 45.25
CA ARG A 266 -28.44 6.61 44.86
C ARG A 266 -29.41 5.70 44.11
N ASN A 267 -29.61 5.94 42.82
CA ASN A 267 -30.11 4.92 41.93
C ASN A 267 -28.88 4.12 41.47
N TRP A 268 -28.60 3.06 42.23
CA TRP A 268 -27.76 1.97 41.75
C TRP A 268 -28.49 1.33 40.58
N TRP A 269 -27.93 1.45 39.38
CA TRP A 269 -28.38 0.70 38.22
C TRP A 269 -27.95 -0.76 38.39
N TYR A 270 -28.93 -1.66 38.43
CA TYR A 270 -28.81 -3.06 38.00
C TYR A 270 -29.09 -3.14 36.50
#